data_AF-A0A225E0J5-F1
#
_entry.id   AF-A0A225E0J5-F1
#
_cell.length_a   1.000
_cell.length_b   1.000
_cell.length_c   1.000
_cell.angle_alpha   90.00
_cell.angle_beta   90.00
_cell.angle_gamma   90.00
#
_symmetry.space_group_name_H-M   'P 1'
#
loop_
_entity.id
_entity.type
_entity.pdbx_description
1 polymer ?
#
loop_
_entity_poly.entity_id
_entity_poly.type
_entity_poly.pdbx_seq_one_letter_code
_entity_poly.pdbx_strand_id
1 'polypeptide(L)' 'MKDFDEALDFFNRIAPVAREEDHHPDLHLVNYRSVTIEITTHAVGGLTENDFILAAKIDALPQPKPKT' A
#
# COMPACT_ATOMS: atom_id res chain seq x y z
N MET A 1 -8.34 5.37 8.01
CA MET A 1 -7.54 5.76 9.18
C MET A 1 -8.31 6.74 10.05
N LYS A 2 -8.09 6.73 11.36
CA LYS A 2 -8.65 7.59 12.39
C LYS A 2 -8.00 8.98 12.35
N ASP A 3 -6.70 9.02 12.12
CA ASP A 3 -5.81 10.20 12.10
C ASP A 3 -4.60 9.98 11.16
N PHE A 4 -3.72 10.97 11.10
CA PHE A 4 -2.52 11.00 10.24
C PHE A 4 -1.48 9.96 10.66
N ASP A 5 -1.29 9.77 11.97
CA ASP A 5 -0.30 8.82 12.49
C ASP A 5 -0.68 7.39 12.14
N GLU A 6 -1.96 7.01 12.25
CA GLU A 6 -2.41 5.68 11.81
C GLU A 6 -2.23 5.46 10.30
N ALA A 7 -2.32 6.53 9.49
CA ALA A 7 -2.07 6.45 8.05
C ALA A 7 -0.58 6.19 7.74
N LEU A 8 0.32 6.90 8.43
CA LEU A 8 1.77 6.69 8.34
C LEU A 8 2.19 5.31 8.85
N ASP A 9 1.60 4.84 9.94
CA ASP A 9 1.82 3.50 10.46
C ASP A 9 1.44 2.43 9.42
N PHE A 10 0.39 2.66 8.64
CA PHE A 10 0.02 1.74 7.57
C PHE A 10 1.06 1.72 6.44
N PHE A 11 1.61 2.86 6.04
CA PHE A 11 2.74 2.90 5.09
C PHE A 11 3.97 2.15 5.62
N ASN A 12 4.28 2.30 6.90
CA ASN A 12 5.38 1.58 7.54
C ASN A 12 5.18 0.05 7.51
N ARG A 13 3.94 -0.44 7.50
CA ARG A 13 3.61 -1.87 7.36
C ARG A 13 3.72 -2.36 5.91
N ILE A 14 3.45 -1.50 4.93
CA ILE A 14 3.57 -1.84 3.49
C ILE A 14 5.05 -1.92 3.08
N ALA A 15 5.89 -1.02 3.58
CA ALA A 15 7.30 -0.92 3.20
C ALA A 15 8.11 -2.23 3.25
N PRO A 16 8.03 -3.08 4.29
CA PRO A 16 8.74 -4.37 4.29
C PRO A 16 8.18 -5.36 3.26
N VAL A 17 6.86 -5.38 3.02
CA VAL A 17 6.24 -6.25 2.01
C VAL A 17 6.70 -5.87 0.61
N ALA A 18 6.64 -4.58 0.27
CA ALA A 18 7.12 -4.05 -1.00
C ALA A 18 8.60 -4.39 -1.25
N ARG A 19 9.42 -4.31 -0.19
CA ARG A 19 10.84 -4.67 -0.26
C ARG A 19 11.07 -6.16 -0.45
N GLU A 20 10.27 -7.02 0.19
CA GLU A 20 10.36 -8.48 0.04
C GLU A 20 10.00 -8.92 -1.38
N GLU A 21 9.00 -8.28 -2.01
CA GLU A 21 8.60 -8.55 -3.39
C GLU A 21 9.51 -7.90 -4.45
N ASP A 22 10.47 -7.07 -4.04
CA ASP A 22 11.23 -6.17 -4.91
C ASP A 22 10.32 -5.37 -5.86
N HIS A 23 9.15 -4.95 -5.33
CA HIS A 23 8.14 -4.26 -6.11
C HIS A 23 7.50 -3.16 -5.27
N HIS A 24 7.60 -1.93 -5.75
CA HIS A 24 7.35 -0.74 -4.94
C HIS A 24 6.11 -0.02 -5.46
N PRO A 25 5.03 0.08 -4.66
CA PRO A 25 3.83 0.79 -5.06
C PRO A 25 3.97 2.29 -4.81
N ASP A 26 3.18 3.08 -5.52
CA ASP A 26 3.00 4.49 -5.22
C ASP A 26 2.03 4.65 -4.03
N LEU A 27 2.50 5.34 -2.99
CA LEU A 27 1.78 5.53 -1.73
C LEU A 27 1.33 6.98 -1.59
N HIS A 28 0.02 7.21 -1.59
CA HIS A 28 -0.56 8.54 -1.50
C HIS A 28 -1.27 8.76 -0.18
N LEU A 29 -0.81 9.74 0.60
CA LEU A 29 -1.52 10.23 1.77
C LEU A 29 -2.38 11.43 1.37
N VAL A 30 -3.70 11.21 1.31
CA VAL A 30 -4.68 12.21 0.87
C VAL A 30 -5.61 12.57 2.01
N ASN A 31 -6.13 13.80 2.02
CA ASN A 31 -7.13 14.27 2.99
C ASN A 31 -6.75 13.97 4.46
N TYR A 32 -5.49 14.23 4.83
CA TYR A 32 -4.91 14.04 6.15
C TYR A 32 -4.77 12.58 6.62
N ARG A 33 -5.68 11.68 6.25
CA ARG A 33 -5.77 10.33 6.84
C ARG A 33 -6.29 9.24 5.88
N SER A 34 -6.40 9.53 4.59
CA SER A 34 -6.80 8.54 3.60
C SER A 34 -5.57 8.05 2.86
N VAL A 35 -5.46 6.74 2.70
CA VAL A 35 -4.38 6.11 1.96
C VAL A 35 -4.94 5.61 0.64
N THR A 36 -4.28 5.98 -0.45
CA THR A 36 -4.47 5.37 -1.77
C THR A 36 -3.15 4.70 -2.16
N ILE A 37 -3.24 3.49 -2.72
CA ILE A 37 -2.10 2.70 -3.16
C ILE A 37 -2.30 2.43 -4.64
N GLU A 38 -1.33 2.80 -5.45
CA GLU A 38 -1.30 2.52 -6.88
C GLU A 38 -0.15 1.56 -7.18
N ILE A 39 -0.44 0.49 -7.92
CA ILE A 39 0.51 -0.59 -8.19
C ILE A 39 0.55 -0.84 -9.69
N THR A 40 1.71 -0.63 -10.30
CA THR A 40 1.96 -0.90 -11.71
C THR A 40 3.40 -1.36 -11.91
N THR A 41 3.64 -2.15 -12.95
CA THR A 41 5.00 -2.48 -13.36
C THR A 41 5.46 -1.51 -14.45
N HIS A 42 6.13 -0.43 -14.06
CA HIS A 42 6.55 0.63 -14.98
C HIS A 42 7.39 0.13 -16.17
N ALA A 43 8.23 -0.89 -15.95
CA ALA A 43 9.11 -1.45 -16.97
C ALA A 43 8.35 -1.99 -18.20
N VAL A 44 7.09 -2.41 -18.02
CA VAL A 44 6.23 -2.91 -19.11
C VAL A 44 5.09 -1.96 -19.46
N GLY A 45 4.99 -0.81 -18.77
CA GLY A 45 3.92 0.16 -18.97
C GLY A 45 2.52 -0.40 -18.69
N GLY A 46 2.40 -1.36 -17.78
CA GLY A 46 1.15 -2.09 -17.53
C GLY A 46 1.21 -2.97 -16.28
N LEU A 47 0.29 -3.93 -16.21
CA LEU A 47 0.19 -4.87 -15.10
C LEU A 47 0.95 -6.17 -15.40
N THR A 48 1.55 -6.72 -14.36
CA THR A 48 2.15 -8.06 -14.29
C THR A 48 1.59 -8.82 -13.10
N GLU A 49 1.93 -10.10 -12.99
CA GLU A 49 1.54 -10.94 -11.84
C GLU A 49 2.05 -10.38 -10.50
N ASN A 50 3.24 -9.77 -10.48
CA ASN A 50 3.81 -9.17 -9.27
C ASN A 50 2.94 -8.05 -8.70
N ASP A 51 2.24 -7.29 -9.55
CA ASP A 51 1.31 -6.25 -9.09
C ASP A 51 0.19 -6.85 -8.24
N PHE A 52 -0.37 -7.98 -8.68
CA PHE A 52 -1.44 -8.69 -7.98
C PHE A 52 -0.94 -9.42 -6.72
N ILE A 53 0.27 -9.98 -6.76
CA ILE A 53 0.90 -10.60 -5.59
C ILE A 53 1.11 -9.55 -4.49
N LEU A 54 1.68 -8.40 -4.85
CA LEU A 54 1.90 -7.31 -3.91
C LEU A 54 0.58 -6.77 -3.34
N ALA A 55 -0.43 -6.56 -4.19
CA ALA A 55 -1.77 -6.14 -3.75
C ALA A 55 -2.36 -7.12 -2.72
N ALA A 56 -2.32 -8.43 -3.00
CA ALA A 56 -2.84 -9.45 -2.10
C ALA A 56 -2.09 -9.50 -0.76
N LYS A 57 -0.76 -9.32 -0.77
CA LYS A 57 0.04 -9.26 0.46
C LYS A 57 -0.25 -8.02 1.29
N ILE A 58 -0.49 -6.86 0.65
CA ILE A 58 -0.91 -5.63 1.31
C ILE A 58 -2.30 -5.79 1.95
N ASP A 59 -3.25 -6.40 1.24
CA ASP A 59 -4.61 -6.64 1.75
C ASP A 59 -4.61 -7.52 3.01
N ALA A 60 -3.68 -8.48 3.08
CA ALA A 60 -3.51 -9.36 4.23
C ALA A 60 -2.91 -8.67 5.48
N LEU A 61 -2.38 -7.45 5.36
CA LEU A 61 -1.87 -6.71 6.49
C LEU A 61 -3.01 -6.34 7.47
N PRO A 62 -2.73 -6.20 8.78
CA PRO A 62 -3.70 -5.70 9.73
C PRO A 62 -4.22 -4.32 9.31
N GLN A 63 -5.47 -4.31 8.85
CA GLN A 63 -6.08 -3.10 8.33
C GLN A 63 -6.42 -2.15 9.50
N PRO A 64 -6.05 -0.87 9.38
CA PRO A 64 -6.43 0.15 10.34
C PRO A 64 -7.94 0.27 10.39
N LYS A 65 -8.48 0.37 11.61
CA LYS A 65 -9.91 0.20 11.82
C LYS A 65 -10.67 1.36 11.17
N PRO A 66 -11.75 1.10 10.42
CA PRO A 66 -12.60 2.19 9.93
C PRO A 66 -13.14 2.97 11.12
N LYS A 67 -13.22 4.29 10.97
CA LYS A 67 -13.84 5.18 11.95
C LYS A 67 -15.33 4.82 12.00
N THR A 68 -15.82 4.39 13.16
CA THR A 68 -17.26 4.37 13.47
C THR A 68 -17.79 5.79 13.59
#